data_AF-A0A1C5PBH3-F1
#
_entry.id   AF-A0A1C5PBH3-F1
#
_cell.length_a   1.000
_cell.length_b   1.000
_cell.length_c   1.000
_cell.angle_alpha   90.00
_cell.angle_beta   90.00
_cell.angle_gamma   90.00
#
_symmetry.space_group_name_H-M   'P 1'
#
loop_
_entity.id
_entity.type
_entity.pdbx_description
1 polymer ?
#
loop_
_entity_poly.entity_id
_entity_poly.type
_entity_poly.pdbx_seq_one_letter_code
_entity_poly.pdbx_strand_id
1 'polypeptide(L)'
;MHIHELADYCTFSEVAIGGTLPATEEYRLFLKRLHPKQILNMRITIPLYRVRYQYQTQRRNIRQSEKFFFATAGDHDDIALEVEIKLKDWFEDENRKRPYRAVSNVEILDIDRVAYATLPL
;
A
#
# COMPACT_ATOMS: atom_id res chain seq x y z
N MET A 1 -8.27 19.73 -3.26
CA MET A 1 -9.37 18.79 -2.99
C MET A 1 -9.85 19.11 -1.60
N HIS A 2 -11.09 19.58 -1.41
CA HIS A 2 -11.47 20.10 -0.10
C HIS A 2 -11.32 19.00 0.97
N ILE A 3 -10.84 19.34 2.16
CA ILE A 3 -10.67 18.37 3.25
C ILE A 3 -11.94 17.55 3.55
N HIS A 4 -13.10 18.13 3.29
CA HIS A 4 -14.38 17.45 3.40
C HIS A 4 -14.49 16.26 2.45
N GLU A 5 -13.98 16.39 1.22
CA GLU A 5 -13.95 15.30 0.22
C GLU A 5 -12.96 14.22 0.64
N LEU A 6 -11.78 14.59 1.18
CA LEU A 6 -10.84 13.61 1.71
C LEU A 6 -11.48 12.76 2.83
N ALA A 7 -12.19 13.40 3.76
CA ALA A 7 -12.84 12.71 4.87
C ALA A 7 -13.88 11.67 4.40
N ASP A 8 -14.45 11.82 3.21
CA ASP A 8 -15.39 10.85 2.62
C ASP A 8 -14.68 9.60 2.06
N TYR A 9 -13.43 9.72 1.63
CA TYR A 9 -12.63 8.60 1.13
C TYR A 9 -11.79 7.91 2.22
N CYS A 10 -11.69 8.48 3.41
CA CYS A 10 -10.91 7.92 4.50
C CYS A 10 -11.74 7.03 5.45
N THR A 11 -11.09 5.99 5.95
CA THR A 11 -11.50 5.22 7.13
C THR A 11 -10.63 5.63 8.31
N PHE A 12 -11.24 5.87 9.47
CA PHE A 12 -10.53 6.25 10.68
C PHE A 12 -10.69 5.17 11.76
N SER A 13 -9.59 4.92 12.45
CA SER A 13 -9.55 4.09 13.64
C SER A 13 -8.81 4.86 14.75
N GLU A 14 -9.40 4.89 15.93
CA GLU A 14 -8.84 5.52 17.11
C GLU A 14 -7.79 4.63 17.76
N VAL A 15 -6.75 5.25 18.34
CA VAL A 15 -5.70 4.54 19.07
C VAL A 15 -6.25 4.07 20.41
N ALA A 16 -6.17 2.77 20.68
CA ALA A 16 -6.61 2.16 21.91
C ALA A 16 -5.48 1.34 22.56
N ILE A 17 -5.65 0.96 23.83
CA ILE A 17 -4.69 0.08 24.51
C ILE A 17 -4.67 -1.27 23.78
N GLY A 18 -3.52 -1.61 23.18
CA GLY A 18 -3.33 -2.88 22.49
C GLY A 18 -3.84 -2.93 21.04
N GLY A 19 -4.19 -1.79 20.42
CA GLY A 19 -4.58 -1.78 19.01
C GLY A 19 -5.33 -0.52 18.58
N THR A 20 -6.33 -0.72 17.71
CA THR A 20 -7.15 0.36 17.16
C THR A 20 -8.63 0.01 17.22
N LEU A 21 -9.49 0.99 17.49
CA LEU A 21 -10.95 0.85 17.46
C LEU A 21 -11.54 1.61 16.27
N PRO A 22 -12.53 1.06 15.54
CA PRO A 22 -13.13 1.76 14.41
C PRO A 22 -13.89 3.02 14.88
N ALA A 23 -13.53 4.19 14.37
CA ALA A 23 -14.10 5.48 14.76
C ALA A 23 -14.40 6.37 13.54
N THR A 24 -14.65 5.75 12.39
CA THR A 24 -14.68 6.44 11.09
C THR A 24 -15.70 7.58 11.02
N GLU A 25 -16.92 7.37 11.53
CA GLU A 25 -17.98 8.39 11.45
C GLU A 25 -17.69 9.62 12.31
N GLU A 26 -17.14 9.40 13.51
CA GLU A 26 -16.78 10.47 14.45
C GLU A 26 -15.71 11.40 13.85
N TYR A 27 -14.59 10.82 13.40
CA TYR A 27 -13.51 11.59 12.82
C TYR A 27 -13.89 12.24 11.47
N ARG A 28 -14.76 11.60 10.68
CA ARG A 28 -15.29 12.21 9.45
C ARG A 28 -16.10 13.46 9.76
N LEU A 29 -17.00 13.41 10.74
CA LEU A 29 -17.81 14.56 11.16
C LEU A 29 -16.92 15.69 11.73
N PHE A 30 -15.90 15.33 12.49
CA PHE A 30 -14.91 16.27 13.01
C PHE A 30 -14.19 17.01 11.89
N LEU A 31 -13.61 16.29 10.92
CA LEU A 31 -12.87 16.89 9.81
C LEU A 31 -13.75 17.77 8.90
N LYS A 32 -15.05 17.43 8.76
CA LYS A 32 -16.02 18.26 8.02
C LYS A 32 -16.37 19.58 8.71
N ARG A 33 -16.09 19.72 10.00
CA ARG A 33 -16.30 20.96 10.77
C ARG A 33 -15.02 21.77 10.94
N LEU A 34 -13.87 21.17 10.66
CA LEU A 34 -12.55 21.77 10.85
C LEU A 34 -12.28 22.82 9.78
N HIS A 35 -11.80 24.00 10.20
CA HIS A 35 -11.41 25.02 9.23
C HIS A 35 -10.08 24.61 8.56
N PRO A 36 -9.93 24.65 7.22
CA PRO A 36 -8.74 24.16 6.53
C PRO A 36 -7.40 24.74 7.03
N LYS A 37 -7.38 26.02 7.45
CA LYS A 37 -6.19 26.66 8.04
C LYS A 37 -5.70 26.02 9.36
N GLN A 38 -6.50 25.17 9.99
CA GLN A 38 -6.09 24.43 11.19
C GLN A 38 -5.21 23.22 10.89
N ILE A 39 -5.01 22.90 9.60
CA ILE A 39 -4.09 21.83 9.18
C ILE A 39 -2.83 22.44 8.59
N LEU A 40 -1.72 22.05 9.20
CA LEU A 40 -0.39 22.56 8.87
C LEU A 40 0.16 21.98 7.56
N ASN A 41 -0.23 20.73 7.25
CA ASN A 41 0.23 19.99 6.08
C ASN A 41 -0.95 19.54 5.20
N MET A 42 -1.41 20.44 4.34
CA MET A 42 -2.44 20.16 3.32
C MET A 42 -1.88 19.37 2.12
N ARG A 43 -1.06 18.34 2.37
CA ARG A 43 -0.48 17.49 1.34
C ARG A 43 -0.21 16.10 1.89
N ILE A 44 -0.79 15.10 1.23
CA ILE A 44 -0.45 13.69 1.46
C ILE A 44 0.47 13.25 0.33
N THR A 45 1.62 12.67 0.70
CA THR A 45 2.60 12.17 -0.27
C THR A 45 2.94 10.73 0.07
N ILE A 46 2.76 9.82 -0.88
CA ILE A 46 2.99 8.39 -0.71
C ILE A 46 4.04 7.94 -1.75
N PRO A 47 5.18 7.37 -1.33
CA PRO A 47 6.16 6.82 -2.26
C PRO A 47 5.59 5.62 -3.04
N LEU A 48 5.88 5.57 -4.35
CA LEU A 48 5.51 4.48 -5.25
C LEU A 48 6.77 3.73 -5.69
N TYR A 49 6.81 2.44 -5.42
CA TYR A 49 7.87 1.53 -5.83
C TYR A 49 7.42 0.64 -6.97
N ARG A 50 8.34 0.38 -7.90
CA ARG A 50 8.26 -0.70 -8.88
C ARG A 50 9.11 -1.86 -8.37
N VAL A 51 8.53 -3.05 -8.39
CA VAL A 51 9.16 -4.29 -7.97
C VAL A 51 9.24 -5.19 -9.20
N ARG A 52 10.43 -5.40 -9.77
CA ARG A 52 10.60 -6.41 -10.81
C ARG A 52 11.02 -7.71 -10.15
N TYR A 53 10.40 -8.80 -10.60
CA TYR A 53 10.64 -10.12 -10.07
C TYR A 53 10.61 -11.14 -11.19
N GLN A 54 11.29 -12.26 -10.97
CA GLN A 54 11.17 -13.45 -11.81
C GLN A 54 10.44 -14.56 -11.07
N TYR A 55 9.86 -15.47 -11.83
CA TYR A 55 9.19 -16.64 -11.30
C TYR A 55 9.22 -17.79 -12.31
N GLN A 56 9.04 -19.00 -11.81
CA GLN A 56 8.92 -20.20 -12.60
C GLN A 56 7.45 -20.62 -12.72
N THR A 57 7.01 -20.84 -13.96
CA THR A 57 5.68 -21.42 -14.25
C THR A 57 5.66 -22.92 -14.01
N GLN A 58 4.48 -23.55 -13.89
CA GLN A 58 4.36 -25.02 -13.79
C GLN A 58 5.03 -25.77 -14.96
N ARG A 59 5.05 -25.16 -16.14
CA ARG A 59 5.73 -25.70 -17.34
C ARG A 59 7.24 -25.49 -17.31
N ARG A 60 7.80 -25.10 -16.16
CA ARG A 60 9.21 -24.82 -15.89
C ARG A 60 9.83 -23.66 -16.67
N ASN A 61 9.02 -22.86 -17.37
CA ASN A 61 9.50 -21.63 -18.00
C ASN A 61 9.73 -20.55 -16.94
N ILE A 62 10.88 -19.88 -17.02
CA ILE A 62 11.19 -18.67 -16.25
C ILE A 62 10.55 -17.47 -16.95
N ARG A 63 9.89 -16.62 -16.17
CA ARG A 63 9.24 -15.39 -16.63
C ARG A 63 9.61 -14.25 -15.70
N GLN A 64 9.65 -13.05 -16.25
CA GLN A 64 9.82 -11.80 -15.49
C GLN A 64 8.54 -10.98 -15.57
N SER A 65 8.22 -10.28 -14.49
CA SER A 65 7.06 -9.40 -14.40
C SER A 65 7.33 -8.30 -13.39
N GLU A 66 6.46 -7.30 -13.38
CA GLU A 66 6.55 -6.15 -12.48
C GLU A 66 5.27 -5.99 -11.68
N LYS A 67 5.40 -5.47 -10.46
CA LYS A 67 4.30 -5.01 -9.61
C LYS A 67 4.63 -3.65 -9.03
N PHE A 68 3.60 -2.95 -8.57
CA PHE A 68 3.72 -1.65 -7.94
C PHE A 68 3.31 -1.71 -6.48
N PHE A 69 4.04 -1.00 -5.63
CA PHE A 69 3.85 -0.98 -4.19
C PHE A 69 3.81 0.47 -3.69
N PHE A 70 2.77 0.80 -2.91
CA PHE A 70 2.68 2.07 -2.20
C PHE A 70 3.19 1.88 -0.77
N ALA A 71 4.24 2.60 -0.39
CA ALA A 71 4.76 2.55 0.97
C ALA A 71 3.88 3.38 1.91
N THR A 72 2.85 2.74 2.47
CA THR A 72 1.84 3.41 3.30
C THR A 72 2.34 3.83 4.68
N ALA A 73 3.41 3.21 5.18
CA ALA A 73 4.07 3.57 6.43
C ALA A 73 5.10 4.72 6.27
N GLY A 74 5.26 5.24 5.05
CA GLY A 74 6.28 6.23 4.70
C GLY A 74 7.54 5.61 4.09
N ASP A 75 8.54 6.46 3.82
CA ASP A 75 9.86 6.04 3.33
C ASP A 75 10.69 5.60 4.54
N HIS A 76 11.02 4.32 4.65
CA HIS A 76 11.81 3.76 5.76
C HIS A 76 12.77 2.67 5.28
N ASP A 77 13.81 2.38 6.06
CA ASP A 77 14.88 1.47 5.62
C ASP A 77 14.38 0.03 5.33
N ASP A 78 13.28 -0.39 5.97
CA ASP A 78 12.71 -1.74 5.82
C ASP A 78 11.77 -1.95 4.60
N ILE A 79 11.73 -1.04 3.63
CA ILE A 79 10.84 -1.17 2.44
C ILE A 79 11.07 -2.49 1.70
N ALA A 80 12.33 -2.92 1.56
CA ALA A 80 12.65 -4.16 0.85
C ALA A 80 12.00 -5.38 1.51
N LEU A 81 12.04 -5.45 2.84
CA LEU A 81 11.42 -6.51 3.62
C LEU A 81 9.89 -6.46 3.51
N GLU A 82 9.30 -5.27 3.59
CA GLU A 82 7.85 -5.11 3.46
C GLU A 82 7.37 -5.58 2.08
N VAL A 83 8.07 -5.16 1.02
CA VAL A 83 7.80 -5.60 -0.35
C VAL A 83 7.90 -7.12 -0.47
N GLU A 84 8.93 -7.74 0.11
CA GLU A 84 9.11 -9.20 0.08
C GLU A 84 7.93 -9.92 0.74
N ILE A 85 7.53 -9.50 1.93
CA ILE A 85 6.38 -10.08 2.65
C ILE A 85 5.11 -9.92 1.83
N LYS A 86 4.81 -8.71 1.33
CA LYS A 86 3.60 -8.45 0.54
C LYS A 86 3.58 -9.24 -0.77
N LEU A 87 4.73 -9.38 -1.43
CA LEU A 87 4.84 -10.14 -2.67
C LEU A 87 4.60 -11.63 -2.41
N LYS A 88 5.19 -12.17 -1.34
CA LYS A 88 5.01 -13.55 -0.92
C LYS A 88 3.54 -13.85 -0.60
N ASP A 89 2.92 -13.06 0.27
CA ASP A 89 1.50 -13.20 0.64
C ASP A 89 0.60 -13.21 -0.60
N TRP A 90 0.88 -12.30 -1.55
CA TRP A 90 0.14 -12.22 -2.80
C TRP A 90 0.25 -13.50 -3.64
N PHE A 91 1.44 -14.07 -3.77
CA PHE A 91 1.64 -15.31 -4.53
C PHE A 91 1.05 -16.54 -3.83
N GLU A 92 1.12 -16.61 -2.50
CA GLU A 92 0.47 -17.68 -1.74
C GLU A 92 -1.05 -17.67 -1.97
N ASP A 93 -1.65 -16.47 -1.89
CA ASP A 93 -3.07 -16.27 -2.15
C ASP A 93 -3.45 -16.58 -3.61
N GLU A 94 -2.67 -16.10 -4.59
CA GLU A 94 -2.95 -16.31 -6.01
C GLU A 94 -2.81 -17.80 -6.39
N ASN A 95 -1.77 -18.47 -5.88
CA ASN A 95 -1.56 -19.90 -6.09
C ASN A 95 -2.69 -20.73 -5.46
N ARG A 96 -3.17 -20.35 -4.26
CA ARG A 96 -4.31 -20.99 -3.60
C ARG A 96 -5.60 -20.81 -4.40
N LYS A 97 -5.85 -19.61 -4.93
CA LYS A 97 -7.05 -19.30 -5.74
C LYS A 97 -7.00 -19.95 -7.12
N ARG A 98 -5.80 -20.11 -7.71
CA ARG A 98 -5.61 -20.63 -9.08
C ARG A 98 -4.53 -21.70 -9.13
N PRO A 99 -4.77 -22.90 -8.58
CA PRO A 99 -3.76 -23.95 -8.46
C PRO A 99 -3.17 -24.38 -9.80
N TYR A 100 -3.95 -24.40 -10.89
CA TYR A 100 -3.50 -24.79 -12.23
C TYR A 100 -2.59 -23.77 -12.92
N ARG A 101 -2.49 -22.54 -12.39
CA ARG A 101 -1.59 -21.49 -12.88
C ARG A 101 -0.54 -21.10 -11.85
N ALA A 102 -0.36 -21.93 -10.82
CA ALA A 102 0.53 -21.63 -9.72
C ALA A 102 1.97 -21.43 -10.22
N VAL A 103 2.67 -20.53 -9.56
CA VAL A 103 4.08 -20.21 -9.85
C VAL A 103 4.95 -20.49 -8.62
N SER A 104 6.23 -20.75 -8.86
CA SER A 104 7.21 -21.05 -7.83
C SER A 104 8.51 -20.28 -8.08
N ASN A 105 9.47 -20.37 -7.15
CA ASN A 105 10.80 -19.75 -7.28
C ASN A 105 10.70 -18.26 -7.63
N VAL A 106 9.86 -17.53 -6.88
CA VAL A 106 9.73 -16.09 -7.02
C VAL A 106 10.98 -15.44 -6.42
N GLU A 107 11.65 -14.59 -7.21
CA GLU A 107 12.84 -13.87 -6.78
C GLU A 107 12.72 -12.41 -7.21
N ILE A 108 12.95 -11.49 -6.27
CA ILE A 108 12.96 -10.06 -6.54
C ILE A 108 14.29 -9.71 -7.21
N LEU A 109 14.21 -9.07 -8.37
CA LEU A 109 15.36 -8.63 -9.14
C LEU A 109 15.77 -7.21 -8.73
N ASP A 110 14.79 -6.34 -8.51
CA ASP A 110 15.01 -4.98 -8.04
C ASP A 110 13.76 -4.37 -7.38
N ILE A 111 14.00 -3.27 -6.68
CA ILE A 111 12.97 -2.44 -6.08
C ILE A 111 13.38 -0.98 -6.32
N ASP A 112 12.67 -0.29 -7.20
CA ASP A 112 12.96 1.09 -7.59
C ASP A 112 11.86 2.02 -7.10
N ARG A 113 12.21 3.12 -6.44
CA ARG A 113 11.26 4.22 -6.22
C ARG A 113 11.07 4.97 -7.54
N VAL A 114 9.86 4.89 -8.10
CA VAL A 114 9.57 5.44 -9.43
C VAL A 114 8.84 6.79 -9.38
N ALA A 115 8.08 7.06 -8.31
CA ALA A 115 7.34 8.30 -8.17
C ALA A 115 6.95 8.59 -6.72
N TYR A 116 6.44 9.80 -6.50
CA TYR A 116 5.68 10.18 -5.32
C TYR A 116 4.24 10.48 -5.72
N ALA A 117 3.29 9.67 -5.28
CA ALA A 117 1.87 9.98 -5.43
C ALA A 117 1.53 11.10 -4.44
N THR A 118 1.21 12.28 -4.98
CA THR A 118 0.87 13.45 -4.17
C THR A 118 -0.60 13.79 -4.36
N LEU A 119 -1.32 13.88 -3.24
CA LEU A 119 -2.68 14.39 -3.18
C LEU A 119 -2.66 15.79 -2.56
N PRO A 120 -2.84 16.85 -3.37
CA PRO A 120 -2.96 18.21 -2.86
C PRO A 120 -4.35 18.41 -2.24
N LEU A 121 -4.39 18.78 -0.96
CA LEU A 121 -5.61 19.04 -0.21
C LEU A 121 -5.98 20.52 -0.33
#